data_AF-A0A317XX64-F1
#
_entry.id   AF-A0A317XX64-F1
#
_cell.length_a   1.000
_cell.length_b   1.000
_cell.length_c   1.000
_cell.angle_alpha   90.00
_cell.angle_beta   90.00
_cell.angle_gamma   90.00
#
_symmetry.space_group_name_H-M   'P 1'
#
loop_
_entity.id
_entity.type
_entity.pdbx_description
1 polymer ?
#
loop_
_entity_poly.entity_id
_entity_poly.type
_entity_poly.pdbx_seq_one_letter_code
_entity_poly.pdbx_strand_id
1 'polypeptide(L)'
;MFARGLIFVSLLLTGYVAADQVTVNDGLWKSWCQGGAKPGYACFSVTPGSGAYADYSVDPQHSANVVFSQKLHFFGVKCPPHGSTDEVTIFRKNKRPILVDAVQPAVAGQVCCSGSYGSGDDPDSLDLCNGQTYPVPAQ
;
A
#
# COMPACT_ATOMS: atom_id res chain seq x y z
N MET A 1 -45.70 -25.24 39.68
CA MET A 1 -45.48 -24.80 38.29
C MET A 1 -44.01 -24.42 38.15
N PHE A 2 -43.19 -25.27 37.54
CA PHE A 2 -41.74 -25.07 37.43
C PHE A 2 -41.42 -24.31 36.14
N ALA A 3 -40.92 -23.08 36.27
CA ALA A 3 -40.49 -22.25 35.15
C ALA A 3 -39.17 -22.79 34.57
N ARG A 4 -39.24 -23.37 33.37
CA ARG A 4 -38.08 -23.74 32.55
C ARG A 4 -37.65 -22.50 31.74
N GLY A 5 -36.72 -21.72 32.28
CA GLY A 5 -36.05 -20.65 31.55
C GLY A 5 -34.88 -21.23 30.75
N LEU A 6 -35.09 -21.49 29.46
CA LEU A 6 -34.03 -21.76 28.50
C LEU A 6 -33.29 -20.45 28.21
N ILE A 7 -32.08 -20.30 28.76
CA ILE A 7 -31.17 -19.22 28.38
C ILE A 7 -30.54 -19.62 27.03
N PHE A 8 -31.05 -19.04 25.95
CA PHE A 8 -30.34 -19.00 24.68
C PHE A 8 -29.13 -18.09 24.84
N VAL A 9 -27.94 -18.69 25.02
CA VAL A 9 -26.68 -17.97 24.89
C VAL A 9 -26.48 -17.70 23.40
N SER A 10 -26.97 -16.56 22.93
CA SER A 10 -26.62 -16.02 21.63
C SER A 10 -25.13 -15.67 21.65
N LEU A 11 -24.29 -16.62 21.23
CA LEU A 11 -22.94 -16.34 20.76
C LEU A 11 -23.09 -15.46 19.52
N LEU A 12 -23.10 -14.14 19.71
CA LEU A 12 -22.73 -13.19 18.68
C LEU A 12 -21.24 -13.41 18.42
N LEU A 13 -20.92 -14.30 17.46
CA LEU A 13 -19.67 -14.23 16.73
C LEU A 13 -19.68 -12.90 15.97
N THR A 14 -19.26 -11.82 16.63
CA THR A 14 -18.74 -10.63 15.95
C THR A 14 -17.50 -11.06 15.20
N GLY A 15 -17.70 -11.51 13.95
CA GLY A 15 -16.64 -11.60 12.97
C GLY A 15 -16.03 -10.22 12.83
N TYR A 16 -14.80 -10.06 13.32
CA TYR A 16 -13.95 -8.96 12.94
C TYR A 16 -13.66 -9.12 11.44
N VAL A 17 -14.44 -8.44 10.61
CA VAL A 17 -14.00 -8.16 9.24
C VAL A 17 -12.88 -7.14 9.44
N ALA A 18 -11.63 -7.61 9.42
CA ALA A 18 -10.47 -6.73 9.39
C ALA A 18 -10.55 -5.95 8.10
N ALA A 19 -11.13 -4.75 8.16
CA ALA A 19 -11.14 -3.84 7.03
C ALA A 19 -9.67 -3.56 6.67
N ASP A 20 -9.24 -4.01 5.48
CA ASP A 20 -8.66 -3.28 4.35
C ASP A 20 -8.11 -1.84 4.57
N GLN A 21 -7.72 -1.47 5.79
CA GLN A 21 -7.47 -0.08 6.14
C GLN A 21 -6.06 0.35 5.74
N VAL A 22 -6.02 1.29 4.81
CA VAL A 22 -4.84 2.08 4.49
C VAL A 22 -4.40 2.89 5.71
N THR A 23 -3.11 2.83 6.06
CA THR A 23 -2.55 3.71 7.08
C THR A 23 -2.47 5.13 6.53
N VAL A 24 -3.13 6.10 7.15
CA VAL A 24 -3.07 7.52 6.74
C VAL A 24 -2.27 8.31 7.76
N ASN A 25 -1.08 8.80 7.38
CA ASN A 25 -0.20 9.57 8.26
C ASN A 25 0.76 10.46 7.47
N ASP A 26 0.46 11.76 7.42
CA ASP A 26 1.27 12.75 6.69
C ASP A 26 2.71 12.88 7.23
N GLY A 27 2.90 12.74 8.54
CA GLY A 27 4.22 12.84 9.16
C GLY A 27 5.12 11.66 8.79
N LEU A 28 4.55 10.47 8.83
CA LEU A 28 5.24 9.24 8.42
C LEU A 28 5.51 9.26 6.92
N TRP A 29 4.53 9.64 6.10
CA TRP A 29 4.73 9.82 4.65
C TRP A 29 5.86 10.81 4.35
N LYS A 30 5.89 11.99 4.98
CA LYS A 30 6.99 12.96 4.81
C LYS A 30 8.34 12.35 5.20
N SER A 31 8.35 11.53 6.24
CA SER A 31 9.58 10.87 6.67
C SER A 31 10.10 9.86 5.64
N TRP A 32 9.28 9.38 4.69
CA TRP A 32 9.68 8.47 3.61
C TRP A 32 9.87 9.17 2.26
N CYS A 33 9.08 10.22 1.99
CA CYS A 33 8.85 10.73 0.64
C CYS A 33 9.08 12.25 0.45
N GLN A 34 9.34 13.01 1.53
CA GLN A 34 9.54 14.45 1.37
C GLN A 34 10.81 14.74 0.56
N GLY A 35 10.64 15.40 -0.60
CA GLY A 35 11.73 15.64 -1.54
C GLY A 35 12.07 14.44 -2.44
N GLY A 36 11.21 13.42 -2.47
CA GLY A 36 11.42 12.17 -3.19
C GLY A 36 11.60 10.97 -2.26
N ALA A 37 11.62 9.77 -2.83
CA ALA A 37 11.76 8.53 -2.09
C ALA A 37 13.11 8.45 -1.36
N LYS A 38 13.10 8.14 -0.07
CA LYS A 38 14.32 7.82 0.67
C LYS A 38 14.81 6.40 0.36
N PRO A 39 16.08 6.06 0.61
CA PRO A 39 16.58 4.69 0.41
C PRO A 39 15.71 3.65 1.14
N GLY A 40 15.30 2.60 0.41
CA GLY A 40 14.42 1.54 0.92
C GLY A 40 12.93 1.87 0.91
N TYR A 41 12.53 2.98 0.27
CA TYR A 41 11.14 3.36 0.08
C TYR A 41 10.86 3.65 -1.38
N ALA A 42 9.61 3.48 -1.79
CA ALA A 42 9.06 3.94 -3.05
C ALA A 42 7.93 4.94 -2.78
N CYS A 43 7.85 6.01 -3.55
CA CYS A 43 6.90 7.09 -3.32
C CYS A 43 6.10 7.37 -4.58
N PHE A 44 4.80 7.53 -4.41
CA PHE A 44 3.85 7.61 -5.51
C PHE A 44 2.97 8.84 -5.37
N SER A 45 2.71 9.48 -6.50
CA SER A 45 1.68 10.52 -6.63
C SER A 45 0.48 9.93 -7.34
N VAL A 46 -0.69 10.13 -6.78
CA VAL A 46 -1.96 9.73 -7.38
C VAL A 46 -2.47 10.92 -8.18
N THR A 47 -2.67 10.71 -9.48
CA THR A 47 -3.17 11.77 -10.36
C THR A 47 -4.52 12.29 -9.84
N PRO A 48 -4.78 13.61 -9.83
CA PRO A 48 -6.10 14.13 -9.47
C PRO A 48 -7.20 13.50 -10.33
N GLY A 49 -8.20 12.89 -9.68
CA GLY A 49 -9.29 12.15 -10.35
C GLY A 49 -9.16 10.63 -10.33
N SER A 50 -8.02 10.06 -9.93
CA SER A 50 -7.81 8.60 -9.84
C SER A 50 -8.48 7.90 -8.64
N GLY A 51 -9.31 8.62 -7.88
CA GLY A 51 -9.89 8.14 -6.63
C GLY A 51 -9.27 8.76 -5.38
N ALA A 52 -10.02 8.74 -4.28
CA ALA A 52 -9.49 9.11 -2.96
C ALA A 52 -8.68 7.93 -2.40
N TYR A 53 -7.93 8.12 -1.29
CA TYR A 53 -7.28 6.99 -0.60
C TYR A 53 -8.28 5.87 -0.21
N ALA A 54 -9.58 6.18 -0.16
CA ALA A 54 -10.67 5.22 0.06
C ALA A 54 -10.88 4.23 -1.10
N ASP A 55 -10.34 4.51 -2.29
CA ASP A 55 -10.38 3.59 -3.45
C ASP A 55 -9.19 2.63 -3.47
N TYR A 56 -8.34 2.68 -2.45
CA TYR A 56 -7.19 1.82 -2.26
C TYR A 56 -7.40 0.92 -1.05
N SER A 57 -6.90 -0.30 -1.13
CA SER A 57 -6.66 -1.15 0.03
C SER A 57 -5.29 -1.79 -0.06
N VAL A 58 -4.81 -2.36 1.04
CA VAL A 58 -3.48 -2.96 1.12
C VAL A 58 -3.66 -4.34 1.72
N ASP A 59 -2.87 -5.31 1.27
CA ASP A 59 -2.81 -6.61 1.92
C ASP A 59 -2.60 -6.39 3.44
N PRO A 60 -3.47 -6.93 4.31
CA PRO A 60 -3.35 -6.77 5.75
C PRO A 60 -1.96 -7.11 6.30
N GLN A 61 -1.28 -8.10 5.70
CA GLN A 61 0.09 -8.53 6.08
C GLN A 61 1.15 -7.45 5.82
N HIS A 62 0.86 -6.52 4.91
CA HIS A 62 1.77 -5.46 4.48
C HIS A 62 1.23 -4.04 4.75
N SER A 63 0.10 -3.93 5.46
CA SER A 63 -0.54 -2.65 5.82
C SER A 63 0.40 -1.66 6.53
N ALA A 64 1.35 -2.15 7.33
CA ALA A 64 2.37 -1.33 8.00
C ALA A 64 3.48 -0.83 7.06
N ASN A 65 3.61 -1.43 5.88
CA ASN A 65 4.59 -1.04 4.86
C ASN A 65 4.04 0.02 3.91
N VAL A 66 2.78 0.43 4.03
CA VAL A 66 2.16 1.43 3.15
C VAL A 66 1.60 2.57 3.99
N VAL A 67 1.88 3.81 3.58
CA VAL A 67 1.35 5.01 4.22
C VAL A 67 0.82 6.00 3.19
N PHE A 68 -0.42 6.44 3.37
CA PHE A 68 -1.07 7.46 2.57
C PHE A 68 -0.94 8.82 3.24
N SER A 69 -0.80 9.87 2.43
CA SER A 69 -0.96 11.25 2.87
C SER A 69 -2.40 11.71 2.61
N GLN A 70 -3.07 12.21 3.65
CA GLN A 70 -4.47 12.64 3.59
C GLN A 70 -4.66 13.89 2.71
N LYS A 71 -3.62 14.72 2.62
CA LYS A 71 -3.70 16.06 2.02
C LYS A 71 -3.21 16.14 0.58
N LEU A 72 -2.38 15.20 0.16
CA LEU A 72 -1.53 15.42 -1.00
C LEU A 72 -1.86 14.50 -2.19
N HIS A 73 -2.72 13.49 -2.04
CA HIS A 73 -2.87 12.42 -3.05
C HIS A 73 -1.53 11.71 -3.31
N PHE A 74 -0.81 11.35 -2.24
CA PHE A 74 0.41 10.54 -2.34
C PHE A 74 0.33 9.36 -1.39
N PHE A 75 1.08 8.33 -1.69
CA PHE A 75 1.40 7.28 -0.74
C PHE A 75 2.87 6.87 -0.87
N GLY A 76 3.39 6.30 0.20
CA GLY A 76 4.73 5.76 0.28
C GLY A 76 4.66 4.28 0.65
N VAL A 77 5.61 3.52 0.12
CA VAL A 77 5.74 2.09 0.37
C VAL A 77 7.15 1.84 0.89
N LYS A 78 7.27 1.12 2.01
CA LYS A 78 8.52 0.57 2.50
C LYS A 78 8.79 -0.72 1.74
N CYS A 79 9.94 -0.78 1.10
CA CYS A 79 10.27 -1.89 0.24
C CYS A 79 10.72 -3.10 1.07
N PRO A 80 10.35 -4.32 0.66
CA PRO A 80 10.90 -5.54 1.22
C PRO A 80 12.44 -5.55 1.19
N PRO A 81 13.09 -6.23 2.15
CA PRO A 81 14.55 -6.31 2.17
C PRO A 81 15.09 -7.06 0.96
N HIS A 82 16.29 -6.71 0.52
CA HIS A 82 16.96 -7.34 -0.63
C HIS A 82 17.03 -8.87 -0.47
N GLY A 83 16.63 -9.60 -1.52
CA GLY A 83 16.57 -11.06 -1.52
C GLY A 83 15.34 -11.65 -0.84
N SER A 84 14.40 -10.83 -0.36
CA SER A 84 13.08 -11.30 0.05
C SER A 84 12.21 -11.66 -1.16
N THR A 85 11.34 -12.63 -0.99
CA THR A 85 10.23 -12.95 -1.90
C THR A 85 8.93 -12.25 -1.50
N ASP A 86 8.96 -11.42 -0.45
CA ASP A 86 7.80 -10.64 -0.04
C ASP A 86 7.52 -9.54 -1.08
N GLU A 87 6.24 -9.34 -1.36
CA GLU A 87 5.74 -8.32 -2.29
C GLU A 87 4.66 -7.51 -1.59
N VAL A 88 4.80 -6.19 -1.57
CA VAL A 88 3.76 -5.32 -1.04
C VAL A 88 2.73 -5.06 -2.13
N THR A 89 1.54 -5.61 -1.94
CA THR A 89 0.40 -5.41 -2.85
C THR A 89 -0.52 -4.29 -2.35
N ILE A 90 -0.71 -3.27 -3.17
CA ILE A 90 -1.71 -2.22 -2.97
C ILE A 90 -2.83 -2.40 -4.01
N PHE A 91 -3.99 -2.81 -3.54
CA PHE A 91 -5.18 -2.97 -4.38
C PHE A 91 -5.78 -1.61 -4.72
N ARG A 92 -6.30 -1.51 -5.94
CA ARG A 92 -7.01 -0.34 -6.46
C ARG A 92 -8.39 -0.78 -6.92
N LYS A 93 -9.44 -0.12 -6.46
CA LYS A 93 -10.82 -0.48 -6.79
C LYS A 93 -11.03 -0.47 -8.31
N ASN A 94 -11.48 -1.60 -8.86
CA ASN A 94 -11.73 -1.79 -10.30
C ASN A 94 -10.50 -1.53 -11.19
N LYS A 95 -9.28 -1.63 -10.63
CA LYS A 95 -8.02 -1.42 -11.34
C LYS A 95 -7.02 -2.50 -10.92
N ARG A 96 -5.91 -2.60 -11.65
CA ARG A 96 -4.81 -3.51 -11.30
C ARG A 96 -4.13 -3.09 -10.00
N PRO A 97 -3.61 -4.00 -9.18
CA PRO A 97 -2.82 -3.64 -8.03
C PRO A 97 -1.53 -2.91 -8.43
N ILE A 98 -0.95 -2.21 -7.48
CA ILE A 98 0.45 -1.75 -7.52
C ILE A 98 1.24 -2.77 -6.71
N LEU A 99 2.31 -3.28 -7.30
CA LEU A 99 3.19 -4.27 -6.68
C LEU A 99 4.54 -3.61 -6.39
N VAL A 100 5.06 -3.78 -5.19
CA VAL A 100 6.39 -3.29 -4.79
C VAL A 100 7.17 -4.43 -4.15
N ASP A 101 8.24 -4.80 -4.82
CA ASP A 101 9.13 -5.89 -4.47
C ASP A 101 10.37 -5.41 -3.71
N ALA A 102 11.23 -6.37 -3.40
CA ALA A 102 12.48 -6.16 -2.71
C ALA A 102 13.34 -5.03 -3.30
N VAL A 103 14.07 -4.39 -2.39
CA VAL A 103 15.17 -3.49 -2.74
C VAL A 103 16.14 -4.24 -3.66
N GLN A 104 16.41 -3.69 -4.84
CA GLN A 104 17.41 -4.18 -5.76
C GLN A 104 18.81 -3.65 -5.39
N PRO A 105 19.89 -4.40 -5.72
CA PRO A 105 21.24 -3.93 -5.49
C PRO A 105 21.50 -2.63 -6.25
N ALA A 106 22.29 -1.75 -5.67
CA ALA A 106 22.42 -0.40 -6.18
C ALA A 106 23.12 -0.34 -7.54
N VAL A 107 22.36 -0.20 -8.63
CA VAL A 107 22.92 0.10 -9.94
C VAL A 107 23.33 1.57 -9.94
N ALA A 108 24.60 1.86 -10.21
CA ALA A 108 25.17 3.22 -10.18
C ALA A 108 25.03 3.98 -8.83
N GLY A 109 24.93 3.27 -7.71
CA GLY A 109 24.87 3.87 -6.37
C GLY A 109 23.49 4.34 -5.92
N GLN A 110 22.42 4.05 -6.68
CA GLN A 110 21.03 4.30 -6.28
C GLN A 110 20.42 3.06 -5.64
N VAL A 111 19.73 3.21 -4.52
CA VAL A 111 18.98 2.11 -3.88
C VAL A 111 17.55 2.19 -4.39
N CYS A 112 17.16 1.22 -5.20
CA CYS A 112 15.84 1.17 -5.84
C CYS A 112 15.05 -0.02 -5.34
N CYS A 113 13.74 0.10 -5.37
CA CYS A 113 12.84 -1.04 -5.22
C CYS A 113 12.44 -1.52 -6.61
N SER A 114 12.20 -2.80 -6.78
CA SER A 114 11.46 -3.25 -7.95
C SER A 114 9.98 -2.98 -7.71
N GLY A 115 9.25 -2.61 -8.75
CA GLY A 115 7.80 -2.54 -8.65
C GLY A 115 7.17 -2.58 -10.01
N SER A 116 5.86 -2.80 -10.00
CA SER A 116 5.09 -2.81 -11.22
C SER A 116 3.73 -2.16 -10.99
N TYR A 117 3.39 -1.23 -11.88
CA TYR A 117 2.09 -0.59 -11.91
C TYR A 117 1.81 -0.12 -13.33
N GLY A 118 0.57 -0.28 -13.77
CA GLY A 118 0.19 0.07 -15.14
C GLY A 118 -1.30 0.21 -15.26
N SER A 119 -1.72 0.52 -16.48
CA SER A 119 -3.10 0.81 -16.81
C SER A 119 -3.68 -0.12 -17.89
N GLY A 120 -2.87 -1.05 -18.41
CA GLY A 120 -3.22 -2.06 -19.42
C GLY A 120 -2.99 -3.50 -18.94
N ASP A 121 -2.86 -4.45 -19.89
CA ASP A 121 -2.80 -5.88 -19.58
C ASP A 121 -1.44 -6.41 -19.10
N ASP A 122 -0.36 -5.73 -19.46
CA ASP A 122 0.99 -5.96 -18.95
C ASP A 122 1.37 -4.84 -17.97
N PRO A 123 1.84 -5.17 -16.76
CA PRO A 123 2.34 -4.17 -15.85
C PRO A 123 3.74 -3.70 -16.29
N ASP A 124 3.95 -2.39 -16.40
CA ASP A 124 5.28 -1.85 -16.62
C ASP A 124 6.13 -2.13 -15.37
N SER A 125 7.13 -3.00 -15.52
CA SER A 125 8.15 -3.18 -14.48
C SER A 125 9.07 -1.97 -14.46
N LEU A 126 9.28 -1.39 -13.29
CA LEU A 126 10.01 -0.15 -13.13
C LEU A 126 10.91 -0.21 -11.88
N ASP A 127 12.11 0.37 -12.02
CA ASP A 127 12.99 0.64 -10.90
C ASP A 127 12.52 1.88 -10.14
N LEU A 128 12.04 1.67 -8.92
CA LEU A 128 11.53 2.68 -8.00
C LEU A 128 12.67 3.20 -7.11
N CYS A 129 13.48 4.08 -7.69
CA CYS A 129 14.71 4.61 -7.11
C CYS A 129 14.51 5.78 -6.14
N ASN A 130 15.47 5.91 -5.22
CA ASN A 130 15.53 7.04 -4.30
C ASN A 130 15.62 8.40 -5.01
N GLY A 131 15.04 9.43 -4.40
CA GLY A 131 14.95 10.79 -4.92
C GLY A 131 13.79 11.02 -5.88
N GLN A 132 13.06 9.98 -6.27
CA GLN A 132 11.96 10.08 -7.23
C GLN A 132 10.58 9.96 -6.58
N THR A 133 9.56 10.41 -7.30
CA THR A 133 8.15 10.17 -6.98
C THR A 133 7.42 9.82 -8.25
N TYR A 134 6.74 8.69 -8.24
CA TYR A 134 6.22 8.03 -9.43
C TYR A 134 4.74 8.37 -9.63
N PRO A 135 4.32 8.90 -10.78
CA PRO A 135 2.91 9.15 -11.06
C PRO A 135 2.20 7.83 -11.29
N VAL A 136 1.18 7.56 -10.48
CA VAL A 136 0.21 6.50 -10.73
C VAL A 136 -0.84 7.08 -11.67
N PRO A 137 -0.96 6.56 -12.90
CA PRO A 137 -1.85 7.13 -13.90
C PRO A 137 -3.32 7.08 -13.44
N ALA A 138 -4.05 8.15 -13.72
CA ALA A 138 -5.52 8.15 -13.69
C ALA A 138 -6.02 7.38 -14.91
N GLN A 139 -6.68 6.25 -14.70
CA GLN A 139 -7.47 5.56 -15.72
C GLN A 139 -8.67 4.93 -15.06
#